data_AF-A0A952AD90-F1
#
_entry.id   AF-A0A952AD90-F1
#
_cell.length_a   1.000
_cell.length_b   1.000
_cell.length_c   1.000
_cell.angle_alpha   90.00
_cell.angle_beta   90.00
_cell.angle_gamma   90.00
#
_symmetry.space_group_name_H-M   'P 1'
#
loop_
_entity.id
_entity.type
_entity.pdbx_description
1 polymer ?
#
loop_
_entity_poly.entity_id
_entity_poly.type
_entity_poly.pdbx_seq_one_letter_code
_entity_poly.pdbx_strand_id
1 'polypeptide(L)'
;NALKGVANLTPSYDDAKTIYPKLSNMLDTAISYINNAPSSALAMSVGKDPLFCQAATTVAANSTLWKKLANTLKLRLIIKANSGSVTMPSSSFDAAGFLTVDATINPGYSRSTASSGTQVNPEFNTWVATYSGGKGNRSWVPTKFIFAFYDGQKLIDQDRGKAIFYNYPTTGVSQLGNITSGGSSNGNTSNWYCSTFGASTALTSVGSNIGVMKGPDMAQPLMTAAESYFLQAEATVRGIPLTGSFNYLFKIPNGTVATGYNAATSFAAYKTANATSYLVAYDLALTTPQQIEAIITQKYIALNMINSNEGWNEYRRTGYPAIVNGSNNGILSFASTQSTATAADKLPKRIQYPVSEFSYNSDNVPTVNIFSDKIFWGQ
;
A
#
# COMPACT_ATOMS: atom_id res chain seq x y z
N ASN A 1 -18.64 1.47 -20.71
CA ASN A 1 -20.11 1.40 -20.52
C ASN A 1 -20.63 2.16 -19.31
N ALA A 2 -19.84 2.31 -18.24
CA ALA A 2 -20.15 3.13 -17.08
C ALA A 2 -20.11 4.65 -17.36
N LEU A 3 -20.59 5.44 -16.38
CA LEU A 3 -20.51 6.92 -16.31
C LEU A 3 -21.23 7.68 -17.44
N LYS A 4 -22.31 7.11 -18.02
CA LYS A 4 -23.15 7.79 -19.01
C LYS A 4 -24.37 8.51 -18.41
N GLY A 5 -24.45 8.61 -17.08
CA GLY A 5 -25.56 9.26 -16.37
C GLY A 5 -26.92 8.67 -16.75
N VAL A 6 -27.90 9.56 -16.98
CA VAL A 6 -29.28 9.15 -17.35
C VAL A 6 -29.38 8.40 -18.68
N ALA A 7 -28.36 8.45 -19.52
CA ALA A 7 -28.34 7.70 -20.78
C ALA A 7 -28.02 6.21 -20.60
N ASN A 8 -27.54 5.79 -19.43
CA ASN A 8 -27.33 4.38 -19.09
C ASN A 8 -27.35 4.16 -17.57
N LEU A 9 -28.53 3.87 -17.04
CA LEU A 9 -28.74 3.66 -15.60
C LEU A 9 -28.28 2.27 -15.13
N THR A 10 -28.18 1.30 -16.03
CA THR A 10 -27.83 -0.10 -15.75
C THR A 10 -26.63 -0.54 -16.60
N PRO A 11 -25.43 0.01 -16.34
CA PRO A 11 -24.25 -0.32 -17.13
C PRO A 11 -23.86 -1.80 -17.00
N SER A 12 -23.52 -2.40 -18.15
CA SER A 12 -22.94 -3.74 -18.20
C SER A 12 -21.55 -3.80 -17.55
N TYR A 13 -21.21 -4.97 -17.01
CA TYR A 13 -19.89 -5.24 -16.44
C TYR A 13 -18.90 -5.65 -17.54
N ASP A 14 -17.83 -4.88 -17.70
CA ASP A 14 -16.74 -5.23 -18.61
C ASP A 14 -15.88 -6.35 -17.98
N ASP A 15 -15.45 -7.32 -18.79
CA ASP A 15 -14.54 -8.37 -18.33
C ASP A 15 -13.18 -7.80 -17.88
N ALA A 16 -12.68 -8.29 -16.75
CA ALA A 16 -11.45 -7.81 -16.14
C ALA A 16 -10.22 -7.99 -17.06
N LYS A 17 -10.17 -9.07 -17.87
CA LYS A 17 -9.07 -9.26 -18.84
C LYS A 17 -9.09 -8.20 -19.94
N THR A 18 -10.27 -7.66 -20.26
CA THR A 18 -10.44 -6.58 -21.24
C THR A 18 -10.13 -5.20 -20.64
N ILE A 19 -10.35 -5.01 -19.34
CA ILE A 19 -10.08 -3.74 -18.65
C ILE A 19 -8.57 -3.42 -18.61
N TYR A 20 -7.71 -4.41 -18.39
CA TYR A 20 -6.25 -4.18 -18.24
C TYR A 20 -5.58 -3.58 -19.49
N PRO A 21 -5.79 -4.13 -20.71
CA PRO A 21 -5.32 -3.50 -21.95
C PRO A 21 -5.85 -2.08 -22.15
N LYS A 22 -7.13 -1.82 -21.83
CA LYS A 22 -7.73 -0.47 -21.92
C LYS A 22 -7.03 0.51 -20.97
N LEU A 23 -6.79 0.12 -19.72
CA LEU A 23 -6.08 0.94 -18.74
C LEU A 23 -4.65 1.26 -19.20
N SER A 24 -3.93 0.27 -19.75
CA SER A 24 -2.60 0.50 -20.31
C SER A 24 -2.61 1.53 -21.44
N ASN A 25 -3.56 1.43 -22.37
CA ASN A 25 -3.71 2.41 -23.46
C ASN A 25 -4.06 3.81 -22.93
N MET A 26 -4.86 3.91 -21.87
CA MET A 26 -5.16 5.19 -21.22
C MET A 26 -3.90 5.83 -20.62
N LEU A 27 -3.01 5.03 -20.03
CA LEU A 27 -1.73 5.52 -19.48
C LEU A 27 -0.80 6.00 -20.61
N ASP A 28 -0.70 5.27 -21.71
CA ASP A 28 0.08 5.69 -22.89
C ASP A 28 -0.48 6.98 -23.51
N THR A 29 -1.81 7.09 -23.57
CA THR A 29 -2.50 8.30 -24.05
C THR A 29 -2.23 9.49 -23.14
N ALA A 30 -2.29 9.30 -21.81
CA ALA A 30 -1.98 10.36 -20.85
C ALA A 30 -0.52 10.85 -20.96
N ILE A 31 0.44 9.93 -21.13
CA ILE A 31 1.84 10.27 -21.39
C ILE A 31 1.96 11.08 -22.70
N SER A 32 1.28 10.65 -23.76
CA SER A 32 1.26 11.38 -25.03
C SER A 32 0.70 12.80 -24.87
N TYR A 33 -0.38 12.99 -24.11
CA TYR A 33 -0.89 14.32 -23.80
C TYR A 33 0.11 15.19 -23.06
N ILE A 34 0.83 14.64 -22.08
CA ILE A 34 1.87 15.39 -21.35
C ILE A 34 3.03 15.77 -22.29
N ASN A 35 3.49 14.85 -23.14
CA ASN A 35 4.62 15.10 -24.06
C ASN A 35 4.29 16.12 -25.16
N ASN A 36 3.02 16.21 -25.58
CA ASN A 36 2.59 17.08 -26.68
C ASN A 36 1.89 18.36 -26.21
N ALA A 37 1.69 18.56 -24.91
CA ALA A 37 1.05 19.76 -24.39
C ALA A 37 1.94 21.00 -24.58
N PRO A 38 1.41 22.13 -25.08
CA PRO A 38 2.17 23.37 -25.12
C PRO A 38 2.46 23.84 -23.69
N SER A 39 3.57 24.56 -23.50
CA SER A 39 4.01 25.06 -22.19
C SER A 39 2.95 25.92 -21.48
N SER A 40 2.10 26.61 -22.24
CA SER A 40 0.97 27.39 -21.72
C SER A 40 -0.20 26.55 -21.20
N ALA A 41 -0.35 25.30 -21.65
CA ALA A 41 -1.41 24.38 -21.23
C ALA A 41 -0.98 23.44 -20.09
N LEU A 42 0.33 23.29 -19.86
CA LEU A 42 0.87 22.58 -18.70
C LEU A 42 0.73 23.45 -17.45
N ALA A 43 -0.50 23.73 -17.03
CA ALA A 43 -0.83 24.40 -15.78
C ALA A 43 -0.74 23.44 -14.57
N MET A 44 0.22 22.51 -14.59
CA MET A 44 0.55 21.63 -13.47
C MET A 44 1.40 22.38 -12.44
N SER A 45 0.97 23.58 -12.08
CA SER A 45 1.69 24.48 -11.18
C SER A 45 1.94 23.79 -9.85
N VAL A 46 3.15 23.98 -9.35
CA VAL A 46 3.58 23.51 -8.03
C VAL A 46 2.61 24.08 -6.99
N GLY A 47 2.03 23.21 -6.16
CA GLY A 47 1.02 23.58 -5.15
C GLY A 47 -0.44 23.55 -5.62
N LYS A 48 -0.73 23.28 -6.90
CA LYS A 48 -2.09 23.00 -7.41
C LYS A 48 -2.34 21.52 -7.69
N ASP A 49 -1.28 20.75 -7.92
CA ASP A 49 -1.34 19.30 -8.04
C ASP A 49 -1.41 18.65 -6.65
N PRO A 50 -2.52 18.00 -6.28
CA PRO A 50 -2.63 17.36 -4.98
C PRO A 50 -1.74 16.13 -4.80
N LEU A 51 -1.12 15.56 -5.85
CA LEU A 51 -0.39 14.29 -5.77
C LEU A 51 1.13 14.43 -5.63
N PHE A 52 1.72 15.43 -6.30
CA PHE A 52 3.15 15.72 -6.20
C PHE A 52 3.45 17.11 -5.64
N CYS A 53 2.47 17.76 -4.98
CA CYS A 53 2.64 19.08 -4.36
C CYS A 53 3.85 19.19 -3.41
N GLN A 54 4.24 18.10 -2.76
CA GLN A 54 5.39 18.06 -1.84
C GLN A 54 6.72 17.64 -2.52
N ALA A 55 6.67 17.10 -3.74
CA ALA A 55 7.83 16.51 -4.42
C ALA A 55 8.31 17.33 -5.63
N ALA A 56 7.40 18.01 -6.32
CA ALA A 56 7.74 18.80 -7.50
C ALA A 56 8.06 20.26 -7.13
N THR A 57 9.22 20.76 -7.58
CA THR A 57 9.64 22.17 -7.41
C THR A 57 9.44 23.03 -8.66
N THR A 58 9.16 22.40 -9.81
CA THR A 58 8.84 23.07 -11.08
C THR A 58 7.76 22.31 -11.84
N VAL A 59 7.09 22.98 -12.79
CA VAL A 59 6.09 22.35 -13.69
C VAL A 59 6.69 21.19 -14.50
N ALA A 60 7.93 21.35 -14.98
CA ALA A 60 8.63 20.31 -15.74
C ALA A 60 8.96 19.08 -14.88
N ALA A 61 9.40 19.31 -13.63
CA ALA A 61 9.59 18.22 -12.67
C ALA A 61 8.27 17.50 -12.39
N ASN A 62 7.18 18.25 -12.21
CA ASN A 62 5.87 17.67 -11.95
C ASN A 62 5.38 16.79 -13.12
N SER A 63 5.44 17.32 -14.34
CA SER A 63 5.08 16.59 -15.56
C SER A 63 5.88 15.28 -15.69
N THR A 64 7.18 15.32 -15.37
CA THR A 64 8.04 14.14 -15.36
C THR A 64 7.60 13.11 -14.31
N LEU A 65 7.18 13.54 -13.12
CA LEU A 65 6.69 12.64 -12.06
C LEU A 65 5.37 11.96 -12.45
N TRP A 66 4.46 12.64 -13.13
CA TRP A 66 3.24 12.04 -13.67
C TRP A 66 3.52 10.98 -14.74
N LYS A 67 4.46 11.25 -15.66
CA LYS A 67 4.91 10.22 -16.63
C LYS A 67 5.54 9.01 -15.95
N LYS A 68 6.36 9.24 -14.92
CA LYS A 68 6.96 8.17 -14.10
C LYS A 68 5.90 7.34 -13.38
N LEU A 69 4.86 7.97 -12.82
CA LEU A 69 3.74 7.25 -12.22
C LEU A 69 2.98 6.43 -13.25
N ALA A 70 2.69 7.00 -14.43
CA ALA A 70 2.00 6.29 -15.50
C ALA A 70 2.78 5.05 -15.97
N ASN A 71 4.09 5.17 -16.19
CA ASN A 71 4.97 4.04 -16.48
C ASN A 71 4.93 2.98 -15.37
N THR A 72 4.93 3.39 -14.11
CA THR A 72 4.94 2.47 -12.96
C THR A 72 3.60 1.74 -12.80
N LEU A 73 2.48 2.43 -13.00
CA LEU A 73 1.15 1.81 -13.04
C LEU A 73 1.03 0.83 -14.21
N LYS A 74 1.56 1.19 -15.39
CA LYS A 74 1.61 0.30 -16.55
C LYS A 74 2.43 -0.96 -16.26
N LEU A 75 3.58 -0.82 -15.61
CA LEU A 75 4.40 -1.97 -15.17
C LEU A 75 3.62 -2.88 -14.20
N ARG A 76 2.92 -2.30 -13.21
CA ARG A 76 2.04 -3.05 -12.30
C ARG A 76 0.95 -3.82 -13.06
N LEU A 77 0.33 -3.20 -14.07
CA LEU A 77 -0.67 -3.86 -14.92
C LEU A 77 -0.07 -5.01 -15.74
N ILE A 78 1.10 -4.81 -16.37
CA ILE A 78 1.79 -5.82 -17.17
C ILE A 78 2.14 -7.05 -16.33
N ILE A 79 2.68 -6.88 -15.13
CA ILE A 79 3.04 -7.98 -14.22
C ILE A 79 1.81 -8.85 -13.88
N LYS A 80 0.69 -8.21 -13.54
CA LYS A 80 -0.56 -8.91 -13.25
C LYS A 80 -1.17 -9.55 -14.50
N ALA A 81 -1.13 -8.86 -15.65
CA ALA A 81 -1.61 -9.37 -16.92
C ALA A 81 -0.86 -10.64 -17.36
N ASN A 82 0.46 -10.66 -17.22
CA ASN A 82 1.30 -11.83 -17.52
C ASN A 82 0.91 -13.03 -16.65
N SER A 83 0.67 -12.80 -15.36
CA SER A 83 0.22 -13.86 -14.43
C SER A 83 -1.15 -14.44 -14.82
N GLY A 84 -2.01 -13.61 -15.43
CA GLY A 84 -3.35 -14.00 -15.86
C GLY A 84 -3.49 -14.35 -17.35
N SER A 85 -2.36 -14.54 -18.06
CA SER A 85 -2.32 -14.84 -19.50
C SER A 85 -3.09 -13.83 -20.36
N VAL A 86 -3.00 -12.54 -20.02
CA VAL A 86 -3.59 -11.43 -20.78
C VAL A 86 -2.51 -10.74 -21.60
N THR A 87 -2.72 -10.66 -22.91
CA THR A 87 -1.83 -9.93 -23.82
C THR A 87 -2.01 -8.43 -23.66
N MET A 88 -0.93 -7.73 -23.29
CA MET A 88 -0.90 -6.28 -23.21
C MET A 88 -0.62 -5.65 -24.59
N PRO A 89 -1.22 -4.50 -24.90
CA PRO A 89 -1.09 -3.86 -26.22
C PRO A 89 0.33 -3.33 -26.47
N SER A 90 1.06 -3.00 -25.41
CA SER A 90 2.44 -2.57 -25.47
C SER A 90 3.15 -2.82 -24.14
N SER A 91 4.43 -3.18 -24.21
CA SER A 91 5.36 -3.26 -23.08
C SER A 91 6.41 -2.14 -23.10
N SER A 92 6.25 -1.12 -23.96
CA SER A 92 7.14 0.05 -23.98
C SER A 92 6.80 1.04 -22.87
N PHE A 93 7.80 1.80 -22.44
CA PHE A 93 7.68 2.84 -21.41
C PHE A 93 8.24 4.16 -21.93
N ASP A 94 7.73 5.28 -21.41
CA ASP A 94 8.30 6.61 -21.69
C ASP A 94 9.73 6.73 -21.14
N ALA A 95 10.58 7.49 -21.83
CA ALA A 95 11.98 7.71 -21.44
C ALA A 95 12.14 8.38 -20.06
N ALA A 96 11.08 8.99 -19.49
CA ALA A 96 11.08 9.49 -18.12
C ALA A 96 11.37 8.39 -17.07
N GLY A 97 11.19 7.12 -17.40
CA GLY A 97 11.46 5.99 -16.52
C GLY A 97 10.37 5.78 -15.47
N PHE A 98 10.72 5.18 -14.33
CA PHE A 98 9.78 4.80 -13.28
C PHE A 98 9.81 5.77 -12.09
N LEU A 99 8.82 5.63 -11.20
CA LEU A 99 8.65 6.48 -10.03
C LEU A 99 9.83 6.31 -9.06
N THR A 100 10.44 7.43 -8.65
CA THR A 100 11.62 7.49 -7.75
C THR A 100 11.34 8.24 -6.44
N VAL A 101 10.15 8.83 -6.31
CA VAL A 101 9.66 9.54 -5.12
C VAL A 101 8.26 9.04 -4.81
N ASP A 102 7.80 9.16 -3.57
CA ASP A 102 6.46 8.72 -3.21
C ASP A 102 5.40 9.60 -3.90
N ALA A 103 4.40 8.98 -4.53
CA ALA A 103 3.22 9.67 -5.04
C ALA A 103 2.19 9.74 -3.91
N THR A 104 2.01 10.92 -3.33
CA THR A 104 1.26 11.12 -2.08
C THR A 104 0.23 12.24 -2.21
N ILE A 105 -1.03 11.92 -1.97
CA ILE A 105 -2.16 12.85 -2.06
C ILE A 105 -2.18 13.76 -0.84
N ASN A 106 -2.14 15.07 -1.07
CA ASN A 106 -2.34 16.12 -0.09
C ASN A 106 -3.04 17.33 -0.74
N PRO A 107 -4.38 17.42 -0.65
CA PRO A 107 -5.15 18.53 -1.17
C PRO A 107 -5.13 19.78 -0.26
N GLY A 108 -4.26 19.82 0.77
CA GLY A 108 -4.23 20.88 1.78
C GLY A 108 -4.56 20.38 3.19
N TYR A 109 -4.16 19.15 3.53
CA TYR A 109 -4.35 18.62 4.88
C TYR A 109 -3.61 19.48 5.92
N SER A 110 -4.25 19.72 7.06
CA SER A 110 -3.73 20.64 8.08
C SER A 110 -3.96 20.18 9.51
N ARG A 111 -3.13 20.69 10.41
CA ARG A 111 -3.15 20.46 11.87
C ARG A 111 -3.97 21.57 12.55
N SER A 112 -5.28 21.64 12.35
CA SER A 112 -6.10 22.67 12.99
C SER A 112 -7.29 22.08 13.75
N THR A 113 -7.77 22.82 14.75
CA THR A 113 -8.96 22.49 15.53
C THR A 113 -10.21 23.01 14.82
N ALA A 114 -11.15 22.12 14.48
CA ALA A 114 -12.60 22.33 14.29
C ALA A 114 -13.17 23.65 13.71
N SER A 115 -12.40 24.49 13.03
CA SER A 115 -12.92 25.63 12.26
C SER A 115 -13.40 25.16 10.90
N SER A 116 -14.54 25.68 10.44
CA SER A 116 -15.07 25.45 9.09
C SER A 116 -13.97 25.68 8.03
N GLY A 117 -13.77 24.70 7.15
CA GLY A 117 -12.74 24.74 6.10
C GLY A 117 -11.43 23.99 6.40
N THR A 118 -11.28 23.38 7.59
CA THR A 118 -10.12 22.52 7.90
C THR A 118 -10.32 21.10 7.36
N GLN A 119 -9.31 20.55 6.67
CA GLN A 119 -9.29 19.16 6.24
C GLN A 119 -8.13 18.43 6.90
N VAL A 120 -8.41 17.48 7.80
CA VAL A 120 -7.40 16.56 8.33
C VAL A 120 -7.24 15.39 7.37
N ASN A 121 -6.07 14.76 7.35
CA ASN A 121 -5.86 13.53 6.62
C ASN A 121 -6.90 12.47 7.09
N PRO A 122 -7.66 11.85 6.16
CA PRO A 122 -8.76 10.95 6.52
C PRO A 122 -8.27 9.68 7.22
N GLU A 123 -7.08 9.20 6.87
CA GLU A 123 -6.47 8.03 7.49
C GLU A 123 -6.07 8.34 8.94
N PHE A 124 -5.39 9.47 9.18
CA PHE A 124 -5.10 9.93 10.54
C PHE A 124 -6.37 10.14 11.38
N ASN A 125 -7.42 10.70 10.76
CA ASN A 125 -8.74 10.90 11.37
C ASN A 125 -9.40 9.59 11.81
N THR A 126 -9.29 8.54 11.00
CA THR A 126 -9.84 7.22 11.32
C THR A 126 -9.01 6.47 12.35
N TRP A 127 -7.69 6.47 12.21
CA TRP A 127 -6.83 5.57 12.97
C TRP A 127 -6.29 6.16 14.26
N VAL A 128 -5.97 7.45 14.30
CA VAL A 128 -5.27 8.06 15.45
C VAL A 128 -6.18 9.01 16.21
N ALA A 129 -6.64 10.07 15.56
CA ALA A 129 -7.43 11.11 16.20
C ALA A 129 -8.35 11.81 15.22
N THR A 130 -9.63 11.90 15.58
CA THR A 130 -10.67 12.61 14.83
C THR A 130 -10.35 14.10 14.69
N TYR A 131 -10.95 14.76 13.70
CA TYR A 131 -10.79 16.20 13.43
C TYR A 131 -11.16 17.11 14.62
N SER A 132 -11.96 16.62 15.57
CA SER A 132 -12.32 17.32 16.82
C SER A 132 -11.38 17.02 17.99
N GLY A 133 -10.31 16.26 17.77
CA GLY A 133 -9.35 15.86 18.82
C GLY A 133 -9.77 14.64 19.65
N GLY A 134 -10.88 13.99 19.31
CA GLY A 134 -11.28 12.70 19.89
C GLY A 134 -10.39 11.55 19.42
N LYS A 135 -10.28 10.47 20.20
CA LYS A 135 -9.49 9.28 19.86
C LYS A 135 -10.08 8.54 18.64
N GLY A 136 -9.21 8.10 17.73
CA GLY A 136 -9.55 7.24 16.60
C GLY A 136 -9.65 5.75 16.98
N ASN A 137 -9.45 4.87 15.99
CA ASN A 137 -9.53 3.42 16.16
C ASN A 137 -8.39 2.87 17.04
N ARG A 138 -8.77 2.18 18.13
CA ARG A 138 -7.84 1.53 19.07
C ARG A 138 -8.08 0.03 19.22
N SER A 139 -9.18 -0.47 18.64
CA SER A 139 -9.61 -1.86 18.80
C SER A 139 -8.90 -2.79 17.84
N TRP A 140 -8.31 -2.26 16.77
CA TRP A 140 -7.59 -3.06 15.78
C TRP A 140 -6.11 -3.12 16.15
N VAL A 141 -5.61 -4.34 16.21
CA VAL A 141 -4.24 -4.68 16.58
C VAL A 141 -3.54 -5.37 15.40
N PRO A 142 -2.21 -5.28 15.29
CA PRO A 142 -1.45 -6.05 14.31
C PRO A 142 -1.72 -7.55 14.43
N THR A 143 -1.71 -8.24 13.29
CA THR A 143 -1.73 -9.70 13.32
C THR A 143 -0.36 -10.23 13.74
N LYS A 144 -0.33 -11.37 14.41
CA LYS A 144 0.91 -12.10 14.71
C LYS A 144 1.75 -12.32 13.44
N PHE A 145 1.11 -12.57 12.30
CA PHE A 145 1.78 -12.84 11.03
C PHE A 145 2.62 -11.67 10.53
N ILE A 146 2.03 -10.46 10.46
CA ILE A 146 2.76 -9.29 9.98
C ILE A 146 3.80 -8.84 11.01
N PHE A 147 3.47 -8.89 12.30
CA PHE A 147 4.37 -8.47 13.37
C PHE A 147 5.64 -9.34 13.44
N ALA A 148 5.51 -10.63 13.11
CA ALA A 148 6.63 -11.58 13.09
C ALA A 148 7.77 -11.21 12.12
N PHE A 149 7.52 -10.35 11.12
CA PHE A 149 8.56 -9.84 10.21
C PHE A 149 9.43 -8.73 10.83
N TYR A 150 9.14 -8.31 12.05
CA TYR A 150 9.85 -7.24 12.74
C TYR A 150 10.50 -7.73 14.04
N ASP A 151 9.78 -8.54 14.81
CA ASP A 151 10.12 -8.90 16.20
C ASP A 151 11.16 -10.02 16.37
N GLY A 152 11.64 -10.59 15.26
CA GLY A 152 12.61 -11.68 15.26
C GLY A 152 12.03 -13.09 15.13
N GLN A 153 10.71 -13.24 15.04
CA GLN A 153 10.09 -14.56 14.81
C GLN A 153 10.28 -15.05 13.36
N LYS A 154 10.21 -14.15 12.37
CA LYS A 154 10.55 -14.43 10.95
C LYS A 154 11.75 -13.64 10.49
N LEU A 155 11.77 -12.35 10.79
CA LEU A 155 12.83 -11.42 10.47
C LEU A 155 12.98 -10.42 11.63
N ILE A 156 14.15 -9.81 11.75
CA ILE A 156 14.46 -8.78 12.75
C ILE A 156 14.49 -7.42 12.05
N ASP A 157 13.52 -6.55 12.34
CA ASP A 157 13.44 -5.21 11.80
C ASP A 157 12.99 -4.19 12.85
N GLN A 158 13.93 -3.86 13.72
CA GLN A 158 13.68 -2.98 14.85
C GLN A 158 13.29 -1.57 14.42
N ASP A 159 13.85 -1.04 13.33
CA ASP A 159 13.65 0.35 12.94
C ASP A 159 12.29 0.56 12.26
N ARG A 160 11.90 -0.30 11.30
CA ARG A 160 10.54 -0.24 10.74
C ARG A 160 9.50 -0.65 11.78
N GLY A 161 9.83 -1.59 12.67
CA GLY A 161 8.96 -1.97 13.80
C GLY A 161 8.62 -0.76 14.69
N LYS A 162 9.64 -0.01 15.13
CA LYS A 162 9.45 1.23 15.91
C LYS A 162 8.70 2.32 15.15
N ALA A 163 8.88 2.41 13.83
CA ALA A 163 8.19 3.40 13.02
C ALA A 163 6.70 3.07 12.83
N ILE A 164 6.35 1.78 12.68
CA ILE A 164 4.99 1.37 12.36
C ILE A 164 4.13 1.19 13.61
N PHE A 165 4.69 0.56 14.65
CA PHE A 165 3.90 0.06 15.77
C PHE A 165 4.06 0.91 17.04
N TYR A 166 2.94 1.17 17.71
CA TYR A 166 2.96 1.74 19.06
C TYR A 166 3.56 0.76 20.07
N ASN A 167 4.39 1.25 20.99
CA ASN A 167 5.07 0.45 22.02
C ASN A 167 5.88 -0.74 21.48
N TYR A 168 6.41 -0.66 20.27
CA TYR A 168 7.30 -1.70 19.77
C TYR A 168 8.53 -1.89 20.70
N PRO A 169 8.96 -3.13 21.03
CA PRO A 169 8.49 -4.43 20.51
C PRO A 169 7.38 -5.09 21.36
N THR A 170 6.83 -4.42 22.36
CA THR A 170 5.77 -4.96 23.25
C THR A 170 4.35 -4.64 22.77
N THR A 171 4.20 -4.28 21.49
CA THR A 171 2.90 -4.01 20.86
C THR A 171 1.96 -5.21 21.05
N GLY A 172 0.71 -4.93 21.45
CA GLY A 172 -0.31 -5.98 21.53
C GLY A 172 -0.62 -6.54 20.14
N VAL A 173 -0.55 -7.85 19.98
CA VAL A 173 -0.85 -8.54 18.72
C VAL A 173 -1.98 -9.56 18.91
N SER A 174 -2.71 -9.85 17.84
CA SER A 174 -3.75 -10.88 17.86
C SER A 174 -3.74 -11.73 16.58
N GLN A 175 -4.60 -12.73 16.54
CA GLN A 175 -4.90 -13.48 15.33
C GLN A 175 -6.34 -13.19 14.92
N LEU A 176 -6.58 -13.06 13.61
CA LEU A 176 -7.91 -12.85 13.09
C LEU A 176 -8.82 -14.03 13.49
N GLY A 177 -10.04 -13.74 13.94
CA GLY A 177 -10.98 -14.75 14.46
C GLY A 177 -10.81 -15.11 15.93
N ASN A 178 -9.77 -14.63 16.61
CA ASN A 178 -9.63 -14.80 18.07
C ASN A 178 -10.38 -13.67 18.81
N ILE A 179 -11.53 -14.00 19.39
CA ILE A 179 -12.39 -13.07 20.15
C ILE A 179 -12.30 -13.24 21.67
N THR A 180 -11.67 -14.31 22.15
CA THR A 180 -11.61 -14.67 23.58
C THR A 180 -10.32 -14.22 24.27
N SER A 181 -9.26 -13.97 23.48
CA SER A 181 -7.91 -13.68 23.97
C SER A 181 -7.25 -12.57 23.16
N GLY A 182 -8.06 -11.71 22.53
CA GLY A 182 -7.57 -10.66 21.63
C GLY A 182 -6.55 -9.76 22.30
N GLY A 183 -5.48 -9.41 21.60
CA GLY A 183 -4.51 -8.42 22.07
C GLY A 183 -5.21 -7.16 22.54
N SER A 184 -4.86 -6.70 23.74
CA SER A 184 -5.54 -5.58 24.39
C SER A 184 -5.49 -4.33 23.52
N SER A 185 -6.64 -3.71 23.26
CA SER A 185 -6.72 -2.38 22.67
C SER A 185 -5.89 -1.41 23.49
N ASN A 186 -5.06 -0.57 22.85
CA ASN A 186 -4.25 0.36 23.60
C ASN A 186 -5.11 1.52 24.13
N GLY A 187 -5.10 1.76 25.45
CA GLY A 187 -5.89 2.82 26.08
C GLY A 187 -5.50 4.24 25.59
N ASN A 188 -4.26 4.40 25.13
CA ASN A 188 -3.68 5.70 24.82
C ASN A 188 -3.90 6.09 23.35
N THR A 189 -3.51 5.25 22.38
CA THR A 189 -3.57 5.60 20.94
C THR A 189 -3.77 4.39 20.01
N SER A 190 -3.77 4.63 18.70
CA SER A 190 -3.70 3.60 17.66
C SER A 190 -2.47 2.72 17.79
N ASN A 191 -2.58 1.43 17.48
CA ASN A 191 -1.41 0.55 17.37
C ASN A 191 -0.50 0.89 16.17
N TRP A 192 -0.97 1.74 15.26
CA TRP A 192 -0.27 2.13 14.03
C TRP A 192 0.35 3.53 14.09
N TYR A 193 0.44 4.09 15.30
CA TYR A 193 1.05 5.39 15.55
C TYR A 193 2.18 5.22 16.55
N CYS A 194 3.42 5.46 16.14
CA CYS A 194 4.61 5.19 16.95
C CYS A 194 4.80 6.14 18.16
N SER A 195 3.87 7.06 18.39
CA SER A 195 3.92 8.04 19.47
C SER A 195 2.63 8.00 20.28
N THR A 196 2.55 8.79 21.36
CA THR A 196 1.36 8.82 22.23
C THR A 196 0.41 9.94 21.78
N PHE A 197 -0.88 9.70 21.91
CA PHE A 197 -1.93 10.72 21.77
C PHE A 197 -2.74 10.79 23.08
N GLY A 198 -2.69 11.92 23.78
CA GLY A 198 -3.51 12.16 24.97
C GLY A 198 -4.87 12.72 24.57
N ALA A 199 -5.96 12.31 25.23
CA ALA A 199 -7.22 13.04 25.07
C ALA A 199 -7.04 14.49 25.54
N SER A 200 -7.66 15.45 24.84
CA SER A 200 -7.57 16.91 25.03
C SER A 200 -6.37 17.66 24.39
N THR A 201 -5.44 16.97 23.71
CA THR A 201 -4.43 17.67 22.91
C THR A 201 -5.06 18.25 21.65
N ALA A 202 -4.96 19.57 21.47
CA ALA A 202 -5.32 20.21 20.20
C ALA A 202 -4.54 19.55 19.05
N LEU A 203 -5.19 19.30 17.91
CA LEU A 203 -4.52 18.69 16.74
C LEU A 203 -3.33 19.54 16.25
N THR A 204 -3.30 20.83 16.60
CA THR A 204 -2.18 21.75 16.37
C THR A 204 -0.86 21.29 16.99
N SER A 205 -0.90 20.50 18.08
CA SER A 205 0.29 20.01 18.79
C SER A 205 0.58 18.52 18.58
N VAL A 206 -0.21 17.82 17.75
CA VAL A 206 -0.15 16.36 17.57
C VAL A 206 0.45 16.02 16.21
N GLY A 207 1.37 15.04 16.17
CA GLY A 207 2.04 14.60 14.94
C GLY A 207 3.50 15.03 14.84
N SER A 208 3.99 15.22 13.61
CA SER A 208 5.41 15.39 13.27
C SER A 208 6.28 14.16 13.58
N ASN A 209 5.67 12.98 13.56
CA ASN A 209 6.36 11.72 13.77
C ASN A 209 6.73 11.07 12.43
N ILE A 210 7.65 10.11 12.51
CA ILE A 210 7.86 9.10 11.49
C ILE A 210 6.70 8.09 11.50
N GLY A 211 6.75 7.09 10.62
CA GLY A 211 5.84 5.94 10.65
C GLY A 211 4.79 5.94 9.57
N VAL A 212 3.79 5.06 9.69
CA VAL A 212 2.64 5.05 8.78
C VAL A 212 1.70 6.20 9.09
N MET A 213 1.40 6.45 10.37
CA MET A 213 0.68 7.62 10.83
C MET A 213 1.66 8.67 11.34
N LYS A 214 1.76 9.82 10.66
CA LYS A 214 2.79 10.84 10.94
C LYS A 214 2.24 12.10 11.61
N GLY A 215 1.00 12.45 11.30
CA GLY A 215 0.33 13.65 11.80
C GLY A 215 -0.93 13.97 11.00
N PRO A 216 -1.78 14.90 11.49
CA PRO A 216 -3.04 15.27 10.83
C PRO A 216 -2.87 15.86 9.42
N ASP A 217 -1.71 16.43 9.11
CA ASP A 217 -1.33 17.07 7.85
C ASP A 217 -0.55 16.14 6.90
N MET A 218 -0.40 14.86 7.26
CA MET A 218 0.36 13.92 6.44
C MET A 218 -0.28 13.72 5.06
N ALA A 219 0.56 13.62 4.03
CA ALA A 219 0.12 13.19 2.71
C ALA A 219 -0.21 11.68 2.71
N GLN A 220 -1.26 11.29 1.99
CA GLN A 220 -1.70 9.92 1.89
C GLN A 220 -1.02 9.21 0.70
N PRO A 221 -0.32 8.09 0.89
CA PRO A 221 0.37 7.41 -0.20
C PRO A 221 -0.64 6.79 -1.17
N LEU A 222 -0.52 7.13 -2.46
CA LEU A 222 -1.18 6.40 -3.55
C LEU A 222 -0.29 5.25 -4.03
N MET A 223 1.00 5.55 -4.21
CA MET A 223 2.04 4.58 -4.55
C MET A 223 3.38 5.08 -4.02
N THR A 224 4.13 4.24 -3.33
CA THR A 224 5.45 4.60 -2.81
C THR A 224 6.54 4.35 -3.87
N ALA A 225 7.66 5.05 -3.75
CA ALA A 225 8.84 4.75 -4.57
C ALA A 225 9.34 3.32 -4.31
N ALA A 226 9.22 2.83 -3.06
CA ALA A 226 9.55 1.46 -2.71
C ALA A 226 8.76 0.46 -3.57
N GLU A 227 7.46 0.66 -3.73
CA GLU A 227 6.64 -0.21 -4.57
C GLU A 227 7.12 -0.22 -6.03
N SER A 228 7.43 0.96 -6.58
CA SER A 228 8.02 1.10 -7.92
C SER A 228 9.30 0.28 -8.07
N TYR A 229 10.19 0.33 -7.08
CA TYR A 229 11.44 -0.43 -7.13
C TYR A 229 11.19 -1.94 -7.05
N PHE A 230 10.27 -2.41 -6.20
CA PHE A 230 9.94 -3.84 -6.13
C PHE A 230 9.30 -4.35 -7.43
N LEU A 231 8.46 -3.54 -8.09
CA LEU A 231 7.90 -3.89 -9.41
C LEU A 231 9.01 -4.07 -10.46
N GLN A 232 10.01 -3.19 -10.49
CA GLN A 232 11.15 -3.29 -11.39
C GLN A 232 12.05 -4.49 -11.06
N ALA A 233 12.26 -4.74 -9.77
CA ALA A 233 13.03 -5.89 -9.30
C ALA A 233 12.37 -7.21 -9.69
N GLU A 234 11.05 -7.32 -9.55
CA GLU A 234 10.28 -8.49 -9.99
C GLU A 234 10.35 -8.67 -11.50
N ALA A 235 10.10 -7.60 -12.28
CA ALA A 235 10.08 -7.66 -13.74
C ALA A 235 11.42 -8.11 -14.35
N THR A 236 12.52 -7.88 -13.64
CA THR A 236 13.87 -8.25 -14.10
C THR A 236 14.46 -9.44 -13.36
N VAL A 237 13.87 -9.83 -12.23
CA VAL A 237 14.43 -10.77 -11.24
C VAL A 237 15.85 -10.37 -10.81
N ARG A 238 16.08 -9.06 -10.60
CA ARG A 238 17.40 -8.50 -10.26
C ARG A 238 17.40 -7.79 -8.92
N GLY A 239 17.93 -8.47 -7.91
CA GLY A 239 18.17 -7.91 -6.57
C GLY A 239 16.88 -7.56 -5.82
N ILE A 240 17.04 -7.04 -4.59
CA ILE A 240 15.94 -6.48 -3.80
C ILE A 240 16.28 -5.05 -3.39
N PRO A 241 15.49 -4.04 -3.80
CA PRO A 241 15.76 -2.63 -3.53
C PRO A 241 15.27 -2.19 -2.15
N LEU A 242 15.86 -2.76 -1.10
CA LEU A 242 15.39 -2.64 0.28
C LEU A 242 15.51 -1.25 0.89
N THR A 243 16.56 -0.48 0.55
CA THR A 243 16.77 0.88 1.10
C THR A 243 15.57 1.79 0.87
N GLY A 244 14.92 1.68 -0.30
CA GLY A 244 13.75 2.49 -0.64
C GLY A 244 12.56 2.29 0.29
N SER A 245 12.44 1.10 0.91
CA SER A 245 11.32 0.76 1.80
C SER A 245 11.32 1.50 3.15
N PHE A 246 12.46 2.08 3.54
CA PHE A 246 12.58 2.88 4.77
C PHE A 246 12.19 4.35 4.54
N ASN A 247 12.32 4.84 3.30
CA ASN A 247 12.22 6.27 2.99
C ASN A 247 10.88 6.89 3.38
N TYR A 248 9.76 6.24 3.05
CA TYR A 248 8.44 6.78 3.39
C TYR A 248 8.20 6.80 4.90
N LEU A 249 8.65 5.77 5.61
CA LEU A 249 8.45 5.66 7.05
C LEU A 249 9.25 6.73 7.79
N PHE A 250 10.48 7.03 7.37
CA PHE A 250 11.33 7.99 8.09
C PHE A 250 11.14 9.45 7.69
N LYS A 251 10.17 9.76 6.82
CA LYS A 251 9.76 11.14 6.57
C LYS A 251 8.72 11.59 7.57
N ILE A 252 8.74 12.88 7.92
CA ILE A 252 7.66 13.55 8.68
C ILE A 252 6.62 14.14 7.69
N PRO A 253 5.48 14.68 8.15
CA PRO A 253 4.37 15.12 7.28
C PRO A 253 4.73 16.09 6.15
N ASN A 254 5.77 16.92 6.32
CA ASN A 254 6.24 17.86 5.30
C ASN A 254 7.09 17.20 4.18
N GLY A 255 7.32 15.89 4.23
CA GLY A 255 8.09 15.13 3.25
C GLY A 255 9.60 15.09 3.49
N THR A 256 10.13 15.78 4.49
CA THR A 256 11.56 15.72 4.84
C THR A 256 11.87 14.52 5.74
N VAL A 257 13.07 13.96 5.62
CA VAL A 257 13.55 12.91 6.53
C VAL A 257 13.63 13.47 7.95
N ALA A 258 13.12 12.72 8.92
CA ALA A 258 13.17 13.08 10.33
C ALA A 258 14.60 13.16 10.84
N THR A 259 14.91 14.15 11.67
CA THR A 259 16.21 14.30 12.31
C THR A 259 16.61 13.01 13.04
N GLY A 260 17.84 12.56 12.81
CA GLY A 260 18.38 11.34 13.42
C GLY A 260 18.05 10.03 12.69
N TYR A 261 17.24 10.07 11.63
CA TYR A 261 16.93 8.89 10.83
C TYR A 261 17.71 8.87 9.51
N ASN A 262 18.20 7.69 9.13
CA ASN A 262 18.89 7.47 7.86
C ASN A 262 18.53 6.09 7.30
N ALA A 263 17.90 6.08 6.12
CA ALA A 263 17.45 4.85 5.48
C ALA A 263 18.59 3.86 5.17
N ALA A 264 19.78 4.35 4.80
CA ALA A 264 20.93 3.49 4.50
C ALA A 264 21.48 2.84 5.77
N THR A 265 21.55 3.57 6.89
CA THR A 265 21.97 3.03 8.19
C THR A 265 21.01 1.96 8.67
N SER A 266 19.70 2.24 8.69
CA SER A 266 18.68 1.27 9.09
C SER A 266 18.66 0.04 8.17
N PHE A 267 18.83 0.24 6.86
CA PHE A 267 18.97 -0.87 5.92
C PHE A 267 20.20 -1.74 6.21
N ALA A 268 21.36 -1.14 6.50
CA ALA A 268 22.57 -1.88 6.84
C ALA A 268 22.40 -2.72 8.12
N ALA A 269 21.73 -2.16 9.14
CA ALA A 269 21.38 -2.87 10.36
C ALA A 269 20.41 -4.03 10.07
N TYR A 270 19.37 -3.78 9.27
CA TYR A 270 18.40 -4.80 8.84
C TYR A 270 19.06 -5.96 8.09
N LYS A 271 19.97 -5.66 7.15
CA LYS A 271 20.71 -6.67 6.39
C LYS A 271 21.60 -7.50 7.31
N THR A 272 22.31 -6.87 8.23
CA THR A 272 23.18 -7.56 9.21
C THR A 272 22.36 -8.49 10.10
N ALA A 273 21.22 -8.03 10.63
CA ALA A 273 20.38 -8.82 11.53
C ALA A 273 19.72 -10.03 10.86
N ASN A 274 19.61 -10.04 9.53
CA ASN A 274 18.98 -11.09 8.74
C ASN A 274 19.93 -11.73 7.72
N ALA A 275 21.24 -11.74 8.01
CA ALA A 275 22.27 -12.15 7.06
C ALA A 275 22.15 -13.61 6.56
N THR A 276 21.41 -14.47 7.28
CA THR A 276 21.19 -15.88 6.94
C THR A 276 19.86 -16.15 6.23
N SER A 277 19.00 -15.15 6.10
CA SER A 277 17.69 -15.29 5.46
C SER A 277 17.74 -14.83 4.01
N TYR A 278 17.42 -15.71 3.06
CA TYR A 278 17.35 -15.35 1.64
C TYR A 278 16.28 -14.29 1.34
N LEU A 279 15.32 -14.09 2.26
CA LEU A 279 14.31 -13.03 2.19
C LEU A 279 14.93 -11.63 2.30
N VAL A 280 16.16 -11.51 2.77
CA VAL A 280 16.89 -10.23 2.94
C VAL A 280 18.25 -10.30 2.24
N ALA A 281 19.04 -11.33 2.52
CA ALA A 281 20.30 -11.61 1.85
C ALA A 281 20.01 -12.29 0.50
N TYR A 282 19.63 -11.49 -0.50
CA TYR A 282 19.17 -11.98 -1.80
C TYR A 282 20.15 -12.90 -2.53
N ASP A 283 21.46 -12.77 -2.27
CA ASP A 283 22.48 -13.66 -2.84
C ASP A 283 22.32 -15.12 -2.37
N LEU A 284 21.58 -15.36 -1.28
CA LEU A 284 21.20 -16.70 -0.81
C LEU A 284 19.95 -17.25 -1.51
N ALA A 285 19.24 -16.46 -2.32
CA ALA A 285 18.10 -16.90 -3.11
C ALA A 285 18.60 -17.54 -4.42
N LEU A 286 18.90 -18.83 -4.35
CA LEU A 286 19.59 -19.57 -5.43
C LEU A 286 18.66 -19.99 -6.58
N THR A 287 17.35 -19.89 -6.38
CA THR A 287 16.33 -20.28 -7.37
C THR A 287 15.41 -19.11 -7.68
N THR A 288 14.85 -19.07 -8.90
CA THR A 288 13.88 -18.03 -9.28
C THR A 288 12.68 -17.97 -8.32
N PRO A 289 12.08 -19.08 -7.85
CA PRO A 289 11.03 -19.01 -6.83
C PRO A 289 11.47 -18.32 -5.53
N GLN A 290 12.68 -18.63 -5.01
CA GLN A 290 13.21 -17.96 -3.81
C GLN A 290 13.46 -16.47 -4.05
N GLN A 291 13.94 -16.11 -5.25
CA GLN A 291 14.17 -14.73 -5.64
C GLN A 291 12.87 -13.93 -5.66
N ILE A 292 11.83 -14.49 -6.29
CA ILE A 292 10.49 -13.90 -6.30
C ILE A 292 9.91 -13.83 -4.89
N GLU A 293 10.03 -14.89 -4.08
CA GLU A 293 9.57 -14.89 -2.70
C GLU A 293 10.21 -13.78 -1.88
N ALA A 294 11.52 -13.58 -2.01
CA ALA A 294 12.24 -12.53 -1.32
C ALA A 294 11.76 -11.14 -1.76
N ILE A 295 11.61 -10.89 -3.06
CA ILE A 295 11.11 -9.62 -3.61
C ILE A 295 9.69 -9.33 -3.12
N ILE A 296 8.76 -10.29 -3.25
CA ILE A 296 7.35 -10.09 -2.91
C ILE A 296 7.16 -10.00 -1.39
N THR A 297 7.90 -10.77 -0.61
CA THR A 297 7.83 -10.68 0.86
C THR A 297 8.30 -9.31 1.35
N GLN A 298 9.37 -8.77 0.77
CA GLN A 298 9.86 -7.45 1.12
C GLN A 298 8.93 -6.33 0.64
N LYS A 299 8.29 -6.52 -0.52
CA LYS A 299 7.20 -5.65 -0.97
C LYS A 299 6.02 -5.69 0.01
N TYR A 300 5.60 -6.87 0.47
CA TYR A 300 4.52 -7.02 1.46
C TYR A 300 4.83 -6.28 2.77
N ILE A 301 6.06 -6.41 3.30
CA ILE A 301 6.53 -5.69 4.50
C ILE A 301 6.53 -4.17 4.25
N ALA A 302 6.99 -3.73 3.08
CA ALA A 302 7.04 -2.32 2.71
C ALA A 302 5.66 -1.67 2.48
N LEU A 303 4.63 -2.47 2.21
CA LEU A 303 3.26 -2.00 2.00
C LEU A 303 2.37 -2.10 3.24
N ASN A 304 2.89 -2.62 4.36
CA ASN A 304 2.17 -2.76 5.62
C ASN A 304 1.62 -1.40 6.10
N MET A 305 0.29 -1.30 6.24
CA MET A 305 -0.44 -0.07 6.62
C MET A 305 -0.14 1.14 5.73
N ILE A 306 0.22 0.89 4.46
CA ILE A 306 0.44 1.92 3.44
C ILE A 306 -0.46 1.62 2.24
N ASN A 307 -0.25 0.47 1.59
CA ASN A 307 -1.05 -0.02 0.48
C ASN A 307 -1.35 -1.52 0.70
N SER A 308 -1.89 -1.87 1.87
CA SER A 308 -2.18 -3.26 2.26
C SER A 308 -3.09 -3.99 1.27
N ASN A 309 -3.96 -3.25 0.56
CA ASN A 309 -4.77 -3.80 -0.53
C ASN A 309 -3.90 -4.38 -1.67
N GLU A 310 -2.82 -3.67 -2.04
CA GLU A 310 -1.89 -4.17 -3.03
C GLU A 310 -1.05 -5.32 -2.46
N GLY A 311 -0.62 -5.27 -1.20
CA GLY A 311 0.00 -6.42 -0.54
C GLY A 311 -0.88 -7.68 -0.58
N TRP A 312 -2.19 -7.53 -0.40
CA TRP A 312 -3.16 -8.61 -0.54
C TRP A 312 -3.33 -9.10 -1.99
N ASN A 313 -3.31 -8.19 -2.97
CA ASN A 313 -3.33 -8.55 -4.38
C ASN A 313 -2.09 -9.36 -4.77
N GLU A 314 -0.92 -8.97 -4.28
CA GLU A 314 0.34 -9.63 -4.60
C GLU A 314 0.41 -11.02 -3.98
N TYR A 315 -0.05 -11.19 -2.73
CA TYR A 315 -0.22 -12.52 -2.14
C TYR A 315 -1.13 -13.40 -2.99
N ARG A 316 -2.32 -12.91 -3.40
CA ARG A 316 -3.24 -13.71 -4.24
C ARG A 316 -2.67 -14.06 -5.61
N ARG A 317 -1.76 -13.24 -6.16
CA ARG A 317 -1.10 -13.47 -7.45
C ARG A 317 0.06 -14.46 -7.37
N THR A 318 0.78 -14.46 -6.24
CA THR A 318 2.11 -15.11 -6.15
C THR A 318 2.20 -16.20 -5.08
N GLY A 319 1.29 -16.21 -4.11
CA GLY A 319 1.38 -17.03 -2.90
C GLY A 319 2.36 -16.49 -1.84
N TYR A 320 3.00 -15.34 -2.06
CA TYR A 320 4.01 -14.78 -1.16
C TYR A 320 3.54 -13.52 -0.40
N PRO A 321 3.93 -13.32 0.88
CA PRO A 321 4.79 -14.19 1.68
C PRO A 321 4.16 -15.56 1.95
N ALA A 322 4.98 -16.62 1.95
CA ALA A 322 4.48 -17.98 2.12
C ALA A 322 3.77 -18.15 3.47
N ILE A 323 2.68 -18.93 3.45
CA ILE A 323 1.95 -19.34 4.64
C ILE A 323 1.92 -20.86 4.76
N VAL A 324 1.67 -21.35 5.98
CA VAL A 324 1.31 -22.74 6.21
C VAL A 324 -0.21 -22.88 6.11
N ASN A 325 -0.67 -23.51 5.03
CA ASN A 325 -2.09 -23.74 4.75
C ASN A 325 -2.81 -24.39 5.94
N GLY A 326 -3.95 -23.82 6.34
CA GLY A 326 -4.77 -24.31 7.46
C GLY A 326 -4.13 -24.20 8.86
N SER A 327 -2.95 -23.59 8.99
CA SER A 327 -2.30 -23.45 10.30
C SER A 327 -3.10 -22.54 11.24
N ASN A 328 -3.34 -23.04 12.45
CA ASN A 328 -3.89 -22.24 13.56
C ASN A 328 -2.81 -21.38 14.25
N ASN A 329 -1.52 -21.58 13.96
CA ASN A 329 -0.47 -20.71 14.45
C ASN A 329 -0.47 -19.39 13.64
N GLY A 330 -0.90 -18.30 14.28
CA GLY A 330 -1.00 -16.96 13.68
C GLY A 330 0.33 -16.34 13.22
N ILE A 331 1.49 -16.91 13.55
CA ILE A 331 2.78 -16.52 12.96
C ILE A 331 2.94 -17.15 11.56
N LEU A 332 2.43 -18.37 11.37
CA LEU A 332 2.57 -19.15 10.14
C LEU A 332 1.45 -18.90 9.13
N SER A 333 0.31 -18.36 9.55
CA SER A 333 -0.80 -17.98 8.67
C SER A 333 -1.52 -16.74 9.19
N PHE A 334 -1.99 -15.90 8.27
CA PHE A 334 -2.85 -14.75 8.57
C PHE A 334 -4.34 -15.05 8.34
N ALA A 335 -4.69 -16.29 7.97
CA ALA A 335 -6.09 -16.69 7.84
C ALA A 335 -6.83 -16.58 9.18
N SER A 336 -8.12 -16.23 9.10
CA SER A 336 -9.00 -16.23 10.27
C SER A 336 -9.14 -17.64 10.82
N THR A 337 -9.05 -17.81 12.14
CA THR A 337 -9.36 -19.09 12.81
C THR A 337 -10.84 -19.48 12.68
N GLN A 338 -11.69 -18.54 12.26
CA GLN A 338 -13.12 -18.75 12.00
C GLN A 338 -13.44 -18.81 10.50
N SER A 339 -12.43 -18.92 9.63
CA SER A 339 -12.66 -18.95 8.19
C SER A 339 -13.43 -20.20 7.77
N THR A 340 -14.49 -20.01 6.98
CA THR A 340 -15.28 -21.08 6.38
C THR A 340 -14.87 -21.38 4.93
N ALA A 341 -13.80 -20.76 4.44
CA ALA A 341 -13.28 -21.01 3.10
C ALA A 341 -12.86 -22.47 2.94
N THR A 342 -13.22 -23.08 1.80
CA THR A 342 -12.91 -24.47 1.49
C THR A 342 -11.50 -24.66 0.92
N ALA A 343 -10.91 -23.60 0.34
CA ALA A 343 -9.54 -23.60 -0.14
C ALA A 343 -8.53 -23.91 0.98
N ALA A 344 -7.40 -24.52 0.63
CA ALA A 344 -6.37 -24.97 1.58
C ALA A 344 -5.79 -23.82 2.42
N ASP A 345 -5.64 -22.63 1.83
CA ASP A 345 -5.14 -21.43 2.51
C ASP A 345 -6.17 -20.79 3.46
N LYS A 346 -7.43 -21.22 3.42
CA LYS A 346 -8.56 -20.68 4.19
C LYS A 346 -8.83 -19.19 3.94
N LEU A 347 -8.52 -18.69 2.74
CA LEU A 347 -8.66 -17.27 2.41
C LEU A 347 -9.73 -17.01 1.33
N PRO A 348 -10.41 -15.84 1.38
CA PRO A 348 -11.26 -15.39 0.27
C PRO A 348 -10.42 -15.10 -0.98
N LYS A 349 -11.00 -15.28 -2.16
CA LYS A 349 -10.35 -15.06 -3.46
C LYS A 349 -10.73 -13.72 -4.07
N ARG A 350 -11.86 -13.14 -3.65
CA ARG A 350 -12.37 -11.83 -4.10
C ARG A 350 -13.34 -11.22 -3.09
N ILE A 351 -13.74 -9.98 -3.34
CA ILE A 351 -14.79 -9.27 -2.58
C ILE A 351 -16.11 -9.41 -3.35
N GLN A 352 -17.22 -9.50 -2.62
CA GLN A 352 -18.57 -9.53 -3.17
C GLN A 352 -18.93 -8.19 -3.83
N TYR A 353 -19.76 -8.21 -4.87
CA TYR A 353 -20.35 -6.99 -5.40
C TYR A 353 -21.25 -6.32 -4.34
N PRO A 354 -21.35 -4.98 -4.32
CA PRO A 354 -22.24 -4.28 -3.39
C PRO A 354 -23.68 -4.77 -3.51
N VAL A 355 -24.39 -4.87 -2.38
CA VAL A 355 -25.80 -5.33 -2.35
C VAL A 355 -26.69 -4.48 -3.27
N SER A 356 -26.41 -3.18 -3.39
CA SER A 356 -27.12 -2.26 -4.26
C SER A 356 -27.10 -2.67 -5.74
N GLU A 357 -26.06 -3.36 -6.21
CA GLU A 357 -25.99 -3.82 -7.60
C GLU A 357 -27.02 -4.91 -7.90
N PHE A 358 -27.35 -5.75 -6.91
CA PHE A 358 -28.40 -6.76 -7.03
C PHE A 358 -29.81 -6.15 -6.99
N SER A 359 -29.96 -4.95 -6.41
CA SER A 359 -31.23 -4.22 -6.40
C SER A 359 -31.45 -3.35 -7.64
N TYR A 360 -30.40 -2.66 -8.09
CA TYR A 360 -30.52 -1.59 -9.09
C TYR A 360 -29.94 -1.96 -10.46
N ASN A 361 -29.14 -3.02 -10.54
CA ASN A 361 -28.48 -3.46 -11.77
C ASN A 361 -28.49 -5.00 -11.90
N SER A 362 -29.60 -5.62 -11.47
CA SER A 362 -29.75 -7.08 -11.32
C SER A 362 -29.44 -7.86 -12.60
N ASP A 363 -29.76 -7.29 -13.76
CA ASP A 363 -29.59 -7.95 -15.06
C ASP A 363 -28.12 -8.01 -15.50
N ASN A 364 -27.26 -7.16 -14.93
CA ASN A 364 -25.85 -7.04 -15.33
C ASN A 364 -24.87 -7.51 -14.26
N VAL A 365 -25.25 -7.51 -12.97
CA VAL A 365 -24.34 -7.87 -11.88
C VAL A 365 -23.97 -9.37 -11.94
N PRO A 366 -22.67 -9.73 -12.01
CA PRO A 366 -22.29 -11.13 -12.04
C PRO A 366 -22.49 -11.80 -10.68
N THR A 367 -22.95 -13.06 -10.68
CA THR A 367 -22.93 -13.91 -9.49
C THR A 367 -21.54 -14.52 -9.32
N VAL A 368 -20.99 -14.44 -8.11
CA VAL A 368 -19.64 -14.92 -7.80
C VAL A 368 -19.60 -15.58 -6.43
N ASN A 369 -18.76 -16.60 -6.29
CA ASN A 369 -18.41 -17.20 -5.01
C ASN A 369 -17.08 -16.62 -4.53
N ILE A 370 -17.12 -15.89 -3.40
CA ILE A 370 -15.96 -15.21 -2.83
C ILE A 370 -14.82 -16.14 -2.40
N PHE A 371 -15.06 -17.45 -2.24
CA PHE A 371 -14.07 -18.43 -1.78
C PHE A 371 -13.48 -19.29 -2.91
N SER A 372 -14.18 -19.45 -4.04
CA SER A 372 -13.70 -20.27 -5.16
C SER A 372 -13.35 -19.47 -6.40
N ASP A 373 -14.06 -18.38 -6.67
CA ASP A 373 -13.94 -17.67 -7.94
C ASP A 373 -12.74 -16.75 -7.91
N LYS A 374 -11.71 -17.14 -8.65
CA LYS A 374 -10.45 -16.39 -8.75
C LYS A 374 -10.60 -15.19 -9.68
N ILE A 375 -9.86 -14.14 -9.37
CA ILE A 375 -9.62 -13.06 -10.33
C ILE A 375 -8.61 -13.56 -11.36
N PHE A 376 -8.71 -13.11 -12.61
CA PHE A 376 -7.95 -13.69 -13.72
C PHE A 376 -6.43 -13.78 -13.52
N TRP A 377 -5.84 -12.87 -12.72
CA TRP A 377 -4.41 -12.83 -12.38
C TRP A 377 -4.05 -13.54 -11.08
N GLY A 378 -5.04 -13.94 -10.27
CA GLY A 378 -4.85 -14.61 -8.98
C GLY A 378 -5.11 -16.10 -9.08
N GLN A 379 -4.38 -16.77 -9.99
CA GLN A 379 -4.55 -18.18 -10.32
C GLN A 379 -3.87 -19.11 -9.34
#